data_AF-S9P263-F1
#
_entry.id   AF-S9P263-F1
#
_cell.length_a   1.000
_cell.length_b   1.000
_cell.length_c   1.000
_cell.angle_alpha   90.00
_cell.angle_beta   90.00
_cell.angle_gamma   90.00
#
_symmetry.space_group_name_H-M   'P 1'
#
loop_
_entity.id
_entity.type
_entity.pdbx_description
1 polymer ?
#
loop_
_entity_poly.entity_id
_entity_poly.type
_entity_poly.pdbx_seq_one_letter_code
_entity_poly.pdbx_strand_id
1 'polypeptide(L)'
;MNSNIRMKVISAVVATAALAGCQQAGANAQTPAAPGVAATDIAQDVICETKNLRQVDNCKPGQKIVFLPNSWGNQQLPVLFAGLNCDLRYQVVLTDGAVACIFRPSNPAAQQAPAEAAPASGK
;
A
#
# COMPACT_ATOMS: atom_id res chain seq x y z
N MET A 1 15.86 78.32 -13.71
CA MET A 1 16.42 78.25 -15.08
C MET A 1 16.69 76.79 -15.43
N ASN A 2 16.16 76.41 -16.59
CA ASN A 2 16.52 75.33 -17.51
C ASN A 2 16.42 73.85 -17.11
N SER A 3 15.25 73.34 -17.51
CA SER A 3 14.89 72.03 -18.04
C SER A 3 15.85 71.44 -19.09
N ASN A 4 15.96 70.11 -19.12
CA ASN A 4 15.98 69.22 -20.30
C ASN A 4 15.69 67.77 -19.81
N ILE A 5 14.50 67.18 -20.00
CA ILE A 5 14.02 66.42 -21.18
C ILE A 5 14.92 65.22 -21.52
N ARG A 6 14.49 63.97 -21.76
CA ARG A 6 13.27 63.15 -21.64
C ARG A 6 13.76 61.73 -21.98
N MET A 7 13.40 60.69 -21.23
CA MET A 7 13.21 59.37 -21.86
C MET A 7 12.16 58.55 -21.12
N LYS A 8 11.03 58.37 -21.80
CA LYS A 8 9.92 57.51 -21.38
C LYS A 8 10.40 56.06 -21.44
N VAL A 9 10.40 55.35 -20.32
CA VAL A 9 10.37 53.88 -20.33
C VAL A 9 8.96 53.48 -19.97
N ILE A 10 8.34 52.87 -20.97
CA ILE A 10 6.98 52.37 -21.01
C ILE A 10 6.89 51.11 -20.14
N SER A 11 5.79 51.02 -19.40
CA SER A 11 5.16 49.84 -18.78
C SER A 11 5.96 48.55 -18.70
N ALA A 12 6.15 48.09 -17.46
CA ALA A 12 5.90 46.69 -17.13
C ALA A 12 4.92 46.67 -15.96
N VAL A 13 3.63 46.48 -16.27
CA VAL A 13 2.63 46.06 -15.29
C VAL A 13 3.09 44.68 -14.81
N VAL A 14 3.65 44.64 -13.60
CA VAL A 14 3.95 43.37 -12.93
C VAL A 14 2.61 42.76 -12.56
N ALA A 15 2.14 41.86 -13.42
CA ALA A 15 0.98 41.04 -13.13
C ALA A 15 1.33 40.13 -11.94
N THR A 16 0.89 40.52 -10.75
CA THR A 16 0.79 39.62 -9.60
C THR A 16 -0.25 38.56 -9.93
N ALA A 17 0.19 37.46 -10.54
CA ALA A 17 -0.59 36.24 -10.62
C ALA A 17 -0.72 35.70 -9.19
N ALA A 18 -1.82 36.05 -8.52
CA ALA A 18 -2.23 35.37 -7.31
C ALA A 18 -2.49 33.90 -7.66
N LEU A 19 -1.69 32.99 -7.10
CA LEU A 19 -2.02 31.56 -7.10
C LEU A 19 -3.25 31.36 -6.21
N ALA A 20 -4.43 31.61 -6.74
CA ALA A 20 -5.69 31.14 -6.19
C ALA A 20 -5.99 29.76 -6.79
N GLY A 21 -5.53 28.70 -6.11
CA GLY A 21 -5.83 27.29 -6.43
C GLY A 21 -4.74 26.40 -5.84
N CYS A 22 -4.93 25.56 -4.83
CA CYS A 22 -6.13 24.88 -4.37
C CYS A 22 -6.19 24.90 -2.83
N GLN A 23 -7.22 25.54 -2.26
CA GLN A 23 -7.70 25.19 -0.93
C GLN A 23 -8.89 24.25 -1.11
N GLN A 24 -8.67 22.95 -0.95
CA GLN A 24 -9.75 22.02 -0.65
C GLN A 24 -9.74 21.77 0.86
N ALA A 25 -10.44 22.64 1.57
CA ALA A 25 -11.06 22.28 2.83
C ALA A 25 -12.24 21.33 2.52
N GLY A 26 -11.91 20.09 2.22
CA GLY A 26 -12.87 18.99 2.22
C GLY A 26 -12.91 18.39 3.61
N ALA A 27 -13.98 18.69 4.35
CA ALA A 27 -14.33 17.95 5.55
C ALA A 27 -14.35 16.46 5.21
N ASN A 28 -13.47 15.72 5.90
CA ASN A 28 -13.31 14.29 5.73
C ASN A 28 -14.55 13.61 6.34
N ALA A 29 -15.59 13.44 5.53
CA ALA A 29 -16.53 12.37 5.74
C ALA A 29 -15.85 11.12 5.19
N GLN A 30 -14.98 10.51 5.99
CA GLN A 30 -14.53 9.14 5.73
C GLN A 30 -15.76 8.24 5.73
N THR A 31 -16.27 7.93 4.54
CA THR A 31 -16.94 6.66 4.28
C THR A 31 -16.04 5.56 4.85
N PRO A 32 -16.55 4.57 5.60
CA PRO A 32 -15.71 3.49 6.11
C PRO A 32 -15.04 2.79 4.94
N ALA A 33 -13.75 3.07 4.71
CA ALA A 33 -12.90 2.23 3.91
C ALA A 33 -12.97 0.84 4.56
N ALA A 34 -13.30 -0.18 3.76
CA ALA A 34 -13.21 -1.58 4.17
C ALA A 34 -11.92 -1.75 4.98
N PRO A 35 -11.94 -2.46 6.12
CA PRO A 35 -10.86 -2.45 7.11
C PRO A 35 -9.53 -2.77 6.44
N GLY A 36 -8.84 -1.70 6.03
CA GLY A 36 -7.49 -1.74 5.54
C GLY A 36 -6.67 -1.96 6.78
N VAL A 37 -5.98 -3.09 6.84
CA VAL A 37 -5.00 -3.42 7.86
C VAL A 37 -4.25 -2.14 8.18
N ALA A 38 -4.52 -1.56 9.35
CA ALA A 38 -3.79 -0.38 9.80
C ALA A 38 -2.32 -0.73 9.72
N ALA A 39 -1.47 0.22 9.30
CA ALA A 39 -0.02 0.06 9.23
C ALA A 39 0.54 -0.18 10.65
N THR A 40 0.28 -1.39 11.13
CA THR A 40 0.95 -2.06 12.22
C THR A 40 2.25 -2.51 11.63
N ASP A 41 3.32 -2.24 12.37
CA ASP A 41 4.68 -2.54 11.95
C ASP A 41 4.77 -4.01 11.48
N ILE A 42 5.15 -4.22 10.22
CA ILE A 42 5.24 -5.57 9.65
C ILE A 42 6.52 -6.19 10.21
N ALA A 43 6.37 -7.21 11.04
CA ALA A 43 7.49 -7.92 11.68
C ALA A 43 8.54 -8.35 10.64
N GLN A 44 9.76 -7.83 10.78
CA GLN A 44 10.82 -8.05 9.80
C GLN A 44 11.54 -9.39 9.97
N ASP A 45 11.47 -9.97 11.16
CA ASP A 45 12.10 -11.23 11.56
C ASP A 45 11.20 -12.47 11.32
N VAL A 46 9.95 -12.26 10.91
CA VAL A 46 8.98 -13.34 10.65
C VAL A 46 8.65 -13.44 9.17
N ILE A 47 8.73 -14.66 8.63
CA ILE A 47 8.33 -14.98 7.25
C ILE A 47 7.60 -16.32 7.22
N CYS A 48 6.45 -16.36 6.56
CA CYS A 48 5.73 -17.60 6.28
C CYS A 48 6.21 -18.19 4.96
N GLU A 49 6.78 -19.39 4.98
CA GLU A 49 7.15 -20.10 3.77
C GLU A 49 6.05 -21.07 3.35
N THR A 50 5.78 -21.13 2.05
CA THR A 50 4.93 -22.15 1.46
C THR A 50 5.47 -22.62 0.11
N LYS A 51 5.18 -23.87 -0.22
CA LYS A 51 5.45 -24.45 -1.54
C LYS A 51 4.16 -24.69 -2.33
N ASN A 52 3.01 -24.38 -1.71
CA ASN A 52 1.68 -24.66 -2.24
C ASN A 52 1.03 -23.37 -2.73
N LEU A 53 0.35 -23.46 -3.87
CA LEU A 53 -0.28 -22.30 -4.48
C LEU A 53 -1.52 -21.80 -3.72
N ARG A 54 -2.31 -22.73 -3.16
CA ARG A 54 -3.61 -22.43 -2.53
C ARG A 54 -3.69 -22.75 -1.04
N GLN A 55 -2.94 -23.75 -0.59
CA GLN A 55 -2.95 -24.18 0.80
C GLN A 55 -1.90 -23.38 1.59
N VAL A 56 -2.35 -22.31 2.23
CA VAL A 56 -1.52 -21.35 2.98
C VAL A 56 -2.10 -21.09 4.37
N ASP A 57 -2.83 -22.07 4.90
CA ASP A 57 -3.66 -21.95 6.11
C ASP A 57 -2.84 -21.75 7.40
N ASN A 58 -1.53 -22.03 7.34
CA ASN A 58 -0.57 -21.77 8.41
C ASN A 58 -0.04 -20.32 8.40
N CYS A 59 -0.40 -19.50 7.42
CA CYS A 59 0.00 -18.11 7.34
C CYS A 59 -1.07 -17.17 7.93
N LYS A 60 -0.62 -16.16 8.69
CA LYS A 60 -1.47 -15.13 9.30
C LYS A 60 -1.63 -13.93 8.36
N PRO A 61 -2.85 -13.44 8.12
CA PRO A 61 -3.07 -12.23 7.34
C PRO A 61 -2.21 -11.07 7.83
N GLY A 62 -1.63 -10.28 6.90
CA GLY A 62 -0.80 -9.11 7.21
C GLY A 62 0.68 -9.39 7.45
N GLN A 63 1.12 -10.65 7.56
CA GLN A 63 2.55 -10.99 7.67
C GLN A 63 3.22 -11.19 6.30
N LYS A 64 4.56 -11.24 6.26
CA LYS A 64 5.31 -11.61 5.04
C LYS A 64 5.10 -13.09 4.71
N ILE A 65 4.83 -13.39 3.44
CA ILE A 65 4.76 -14.75 2.90
C ILE A 65 5.73 -14.88 1.73
N VAL A 66 6.37 -16.04 1.60
CA VAL A 66 7.22 -16.41 0.47
C VAL A 66 6.77 -17.75 -0.12
N PHE A 67 6.66 -17.78 -1.44
CA PHE A 67 6.37 -18.99 -2.20
C PHE A 67 7.66 -19.53 -2.82
N LEU A 68 8.03 -20.76 -2.43
CA LEU A 68 9.23 -21.48 -2.87
C LEU A 68 8.83 -22.89 -3.36
N PRO A 69 8.43 -23.07 -4.64
CA PRO A 69 8.04 -24.37 -5.16
C PRO A 69 9.20 -25.36 -5.13
N ASN A 70 8.90 -26.66 -4.97
CA ASN A 70 9.94 -27.72 -4.94
C ASN A 70 10.77 -27.81 -6.23
N SER A 71 10.20 -27.36 -7.35
CA SER A 71 10.85 -27.34 -8.64
C SER A 71 10.40 -26.11 -9.42
N TRP A 72 11.34 -25.45 -10.08
CA TRP A 72 11.02 -24.45 -11.08
C TRP A 72 10.66 -25.11 -12.42
N GLY A 73 9.81 -24.45 -13.20
CA GLY A 73 9.34 -24.99 -14.49
C GLY A 73 8.14 -24.24 -15.07
N ASN A 74 7.53 -23.35 -14.30
CA ASN A 74 6.47 -22.46 -14.75
C ASN A 74 6.68 -21.05 -14.20
N GLN A 75 7.16 -20.13 -15.04
CA GLN A 75 7.37 -18.72 -14.69
C GLN A 75 6.07 -17.98 -14.32
N GLN A 76 4.91 -18.49 -14.73
CA GLN A 76 3.61 -17.90 -14.40
C GLN A 76 3.19 -18.26 -12.96
N LEU A 77 3.75 -19.31 -12.38
CA LEU A 77 3.32 -19.82 -11.08
C LEU A 77 3.56 -18.82 -9.93
N PRO A 78 4.74 -18.17 -9.81
CA PRO A 78 4.94 -17.11 -8.82
C PRO A 78 3.99 -15.92 -8.98
N VAL A 79 3.69 -15.52 -10.23
CA VAL A 79 2.73 -14.43 -10.50
C VAL A 79 1.32 -14.84 -10.09
N LEU A 80 0.92 -16.08 -10.38
CA LEU A 80 -0.38 -16.62 -9.98
C LEU A 80 -0.51 -16.72 -8.46
N PHE A 81 0.57 -17.12 -7.77
CA PHE A 81 0.60 -17.10 -6.30
C PHE A 81 0.35 -15.68 -5.79
N ALA A 82 0.98 -14.69 -6.41
CA ALA A 82 0.81 -13.30 -6.00
C ALA A 82 -0.64 -12.83 -6.13
N GLY A 83 -1.29 -13.11 -7.25
CA GLY A 83 -2.68 -12.73 -7.47
C GLY A 83 -3.68 -13.38 -6.51
N LEU A 84 -3.36 -14.56 -5.97
CA LEU A 84 -4.25 -15.30 -5.07
C LEU A 84 -4.03 -15.00 -3.58
N ASN A 85 -2.81 -14.65 -3.19
CA ASN A 85 -2.41 -14.63 -1.78
C ASN A 85 -1.77 -13.31 -1.33
N CYS A 86 -1.44 -12.39 -2.24
CA CYS A 86 -0.77 -11.14 -1.89
C CYS A 86 -1.74 -9.95 -1.84
N ASP A 87 -1.52 -9.06 -0.89
CA ASP A 87 -2.09 -7.72 -0.94
C ASP A 87 -1.29 -6.85 -1.93
N LEU A 88 -1.80 -6.73 -3.15
CA LEU A 88 -1.16 -5.98 -4.23
C LEU A 88 -1.15 -4.45 -4.01
N ARG A 89 -1.69 -3.95 -2.90
CA ARG A 89 -1.49 -2.57 -2.46
C ARG A 89 -0.08 -2.33 -1.90
N TYR A 90 0.62 -3.40 -1.53
CA TYR A 90 2.01 -3.37 -1.06
C TYR A 90 2.97 -3.89 -2.12
N GLN A 91 4.27 -3.73 -1.86
CA GLN A 91 5.32 -4.22 -2.75
C GLN A 91 5.26 -5.75 -2.86
N VAL A 92 5.41 -6.23 -4.10
CA VAL A 92 5.66 -7.64 -4.42
C VAL A 92 7.08 -7.75 -4.94
N VAL A 93 7.83 -8.73 -4.42
CA VAL A 93 9.18 -9.06 -4.89
C VAL A 93 9.13 -10.39 -5.61
N LEU A 94 9.60 -10.42 -6.85
CA LEU A 94 9.49 -11.56 -7.76
C LEU A 94 10.87 -11.98 -8.26
N THR A 95 11.05 -13.28 -8.42
CA THR A 95 12.11 -13.88 -9.25
C THR A 95 11.44 -14.83 -10.25
N ASP A 96 12.21 -15.45 -11.14
CA ASP A 96 11.65 -16.44 -12.08
C ASP A 96 10.95 -17.61 -11.36
N GLY A 97 11.36 -17.95 -10.13
CA GLY A 97 10.86 -19.13 -9.42
C GLY A 97 10.23 -18.90 -8.05
N ALA A 98 10.22 -17.67 -7.55
CA ALA A 98 9.72 -17.36 -6.21
C ALA A 98 9.04 -15.99 -6.16
N VAL A 99 8.17 -15.82 -5.17
CA VAL A 99 7.54 -14.53 -4.87
C VAL A 99 7.47 -14.30 -3.37
N ALA A 100 7.70 -13.06 -2.94
CA ALA A 100 7.48 -12.61 -1.57
C ALA A 100 6.58 -11.38 -1.54
N CYS A 101 5.66 -11.32 -0.57
CA CYS A 101 4.69 -10.23 -0.43
C CYS A 101 4.03 -10.22 0.96
N ILE A 102 3.09 -9.30 1.17
CA ILE A 102 2.21 -9.29 2.35
C ILE A 102 1.02 -10.21 2.10
N PHE A 103 0.82 -11.17 3.00
CA PHE A 103 -0.24 -12.16 2.88
C PHE A 103 -1.62 -11.55 3.10
N ARG A 104 -2.51 -11.79 2.16
CA ARG A 104 -3.93 -11.50 2.25
C ARG A 104 -4.70 -12.69 1.67
N PRO A 105 -5.44 -13.45 2.50
CA PRO A 105 -6.20 -14.57 1.98
C PRO A 105 -7.26 -14.11 0.99
N SER A 106 -7.48 -14.94 -0.02
CA SER A 106 -8.54 -14.75 -1.04
C SER A 106 -9.95 -14.95 -0.48
N ASN A 107 -10.09 -15.63 0.66
CA ASN A 107 -11.36 -15.80 1.38
C ASN A 107 -11.42 -14.92 2.63
N PRO A 108 -12.33 -13.93 2.69
CA PRO A 108 -12.56 -13.06 3.86
C PRO A 108 -12.80 -13.80 5.18
N ALA A 109 -13.36 -15.01 5.16
CA ALA A 109 -13.56 -15.81 6.37
C ALA A 109 -12.23 -16.25 7.02
N ALA A 110 -11.16 -16.40 6.22
CA ALA A 110 -9.82 -16.69 6.73
C ALA A 110 -9.11 -15.44 7.28
N GLN A 111 -9.61 -14.23 7.00
CA GLN A 111 -9.15 -13.01 7.67
C GLN A 111 -9.60 -12.91 9.14
N GLN A 112 -10.57 -13.72 9.59
CA GLN A 112 -11.27 -13.54 10.86
C GLN A 112 -10.93 -14.57 11.96
N ALA A 113 -9.90 -15.41 11.78
CA ALA A 113 -9.38 -16.26 12.86
C ALA A 113 -8.45 -15.46 13.81
N PRO A 114 -8.61 -15.57 15.15
CA PRO A 114 -8.96 -14.41 15.98
C PRO A 114 -7.77 -13.75 16.70
N ALA A 115 -7.74 -12.41 16.68
CA ALA A 115 -7.23 -11.61 17.80
C ALA A 115 -8.28 -11.45 18.93
N GLU A 116 -9.49 -11.99 18.74
CA GLU A 116 -10.61 -11.95 19.69
C GLU A 116 -10.77 -13.31 20.38
N ALA A 117 -9.77 -13.67 21.19
CA ALA A 117 -9.87 -14.74 22.18
C ALA A 117 -8.98 -14.42 23.39
N ALA A 118 -9.16 -13.23 23.96
CA ALA A 118 -8.81 -12.98 25.35
C ALA A 118 -10.12 -12.79 26.12
N PRO A 119 -10.62 -13.81 26.85
CA PRO A 119 -11.72 -13.58 27.75
C PRO A 119 -11.21 -12.74 28.93
N ALA A 120 -11.67 -11.49 28.99
CA ALA A 120 -11.74 -10.76 30.24
C ALA A 120 -12.84 -11.42 31.11
N SER A 121 -12.44 -12.12 32.16
CA SER A 121 -13.26 -12.29 33.38
C SER A 121 -12.28 -12.59 34.52
N GLY A 122 -12.13 -11.80 35.58
CA GLY A 122 -13.14 -10.95 36.20
C GLY A 122 -13.96 -11.77 37.19
N LYS A 123 -13.34 -12.16 38.30
CA LYS A 123 -13.90 -12.12 39.65
C LYS A 123 -12.75 -11.95 40.64
#